data_AF-A0A3R6SZV2-F1
#
_entry.id   AF-A0A3R6SZV2-F1
#
_cell.length_a   1.000
_cell.length_b   1.000
_cell.length_c   1.000
_cell.angle_alpha   90.00
_cell.angle_beta   90.00
_cell.angle_gamma   90.00
#
_symmetry.space_group_name_H-M   'P 1'
#
loop_
_entity.id
_entity.type
_entity.pdbx_description
1 polymer ?
#
loop_
_entity_poly.entity_id
_entity_poly.type
_entity_poly.pdbx_seq_one_letter_code
_entity_poly.pdbx_strand_id
1 'polypeptide(L)'
;MNIEELLDRYFEGETSADEERELRRFFASDHVPDHLSAYRPMFAYFDEEIAEGKDKAEEIWSEIAPGVIQERHFRLSRRSVVYILSTVAACVLAFLGVSQLLYPVDPCFCSDNYVVINGRCYTDIHKVRSSAFEALHEVATPADEYFPEEDSDAADRRLIDNQLKELGSIFSDDE
;
A
#
# COMPACT_ATOMS: atom_id res chain seq x y z
N MET A 1 -14.45 -34.78 -17.06
CA MET A 1 -13.72 -34.53 -15.79
C MET A 1 -14.71 -34.76 -14.66
N ASN A 2 -14.29 -35.21 -13.47
CA ASN A 2 -15.20 -35.36 -12.34
C ASN A 2 -15.46 -33.97 -11.73
N ILE A 3 -16.73 -33.62 -11.46
CA ILE A 3 -17.10 -32.32 -10.90
C ILE A 3 -16.56 -32.12 -9.49
N GLU A 4 -16.40 -33.21 -8.72
CA GLU A 4 -15.86 -33.20 -7.36
C GLU A 4 -14.38 -32.83 -7.37
N GLU A 5 -13.60 -33.49 -8.23
CA GLU A 5 -12.17 -33.19 -8.43
C GLU A 5 -11.97 -31.75 -8.94
N LEU A 6 -12.85 -31.27 -9.81
CA LEU A 6 -12.80 -29.90 -10.31
C LEU A 6 -13.12 -28.88 -9.21
N LEU A 7 -14.05 -29.21 -8.32
CA LEU A 7 -14.42 -28.38 -7.18
C LEU A 7 -13.30 -28.32 -6.13
N ASP A 8 -12.63 -29.44 -5.87
CA ASP A 8 -11.48 -29.49 -4.96
C ASP A 8 -10.34 -28.60 -5.48
N ARG A 9 -9.99 -28.71 -6.78
CA ARG A 9 -9.01 -27.83 -7.42
C ARG A 9 -9.42 -26.35 -7.41
N TYR A 10 -10.72 -26.05 -7.48
CA TYR A 10 -11.22 -24.68 -7.36
C TYR A 10 -10.96 -24.13 -5.96
N PHE A 11 -11.18 -24.93 -4.92
CA PHE A 11 -10.84 -24.54 -3.55
C PHE A 11 -9.33 -24.39 -3.32
N GLU A 12 -8.50 -25.15 -4.04
CA GLU A 12 -7.05 -25.00 -4.02
C GLU A 12 -6.54 -23.83 -4.90
N GLY A 13 -7.41 -23.23 -5.72
CA GLY A 13 -7.05 -22.10 -6.60
C GLY A 13 -6.28 -22.51 -7.86
N GLU A 14 -6.36 -23.77 -8.27
CA GLU A 14 -5.63 -24.32 -9.43
C GLU A 14 -6.48 -24.41 -10.71
N THR A 15 -7.69 -23.86 -10.71
CA THR A 15 -8.59 -23.88 -11.87
C THR A 15 -8.31 -22.76 -12.85
N SER A 16 -8.47 -23.07 -14.14
CA SER A 16 -8.48 -22.10 -15.23
C SER A 16 -9.87 -21.46 -15.39
N ALA A 17 -9.93 -20.33 -16.12
CA ALA A 17 -11.18 -19.62 -16.37
C ALA A 17 -12.24 -20.47 -17.12
N ASP A 18 -11.82 -21.40 -17.98
CA ASP A 18 -12.73 -22.30 -18.69
C ASP A 18 -13.32 -23.38 -17.77
N GLU A 19 -12.50 -23.91 -16.87
CA GLU A 19 -12.90 -24.87 -15.84
C GLU A 19 -13.89 -24.24 -14.84
N GLU A 20 -13.62 -23.02 -14.38
CA GLU A 20 -14.57 -22.28 -13.52
C GLU A 20 -15.90 -21.99 -14.23
N ARG A 21 -15.88 -21.76 -15.54
CA ARG A 21 -17.09 -21.58 -16.35
C ARG A 21 -17.92 -22.86 -16.40
N GLU A 22 -17.27 -24.02 -16.40
CA GLU A 22 -17.94 -25.32 -16.30
C GLU A 22 -18.59 -25.51 -14.94
N LEU A 23 -17.89 -25.18 -13.84
CA LEU A 23 -18.46 -25.17 -12.49
C LEU A 23 -19.71 -24.27 -12.40
N ARG A 24 -19.63 -23.05 -12.92
CA ARG A 24 -20.78 -22.12 -12.96
C ARG A 24 -21.98 -22.72 -13.70
N ARG A 25 -21.77 -23.30 -14.89
CA ARG A 25 -22.84 -23.96 -15.66
C ARG A 25 -23.44 -25.17 -14.93
N PHE A 26 -22.60 -25.96 -14.28
CA PHE A 26 -23.06 -27.14 -13.54
C PHE A 26 -23.98 -26.74 -12.37
N PHE A 27 -23.55 -25.78 -11.55
CA PHE A 27 -24.32 -25.33 -10.39
C PHE A 27 -25.52 -24.43 -10.73
N ALA A 28 -25.51 -23.80 -11.91
CA ALA A 28 -26.68 -23.10 -12.46
C ALA A 28 -27.78 -24.06 -12.96
N SER A 29 -27.45 -25.33 -13.24
CA SER A 29 -28.44 -26.32 -13.67
C SER A 29 -29.37 -26.75 -12.52
N ASP A 30 -30.58 -27.21 -12.84
CA ASP A 30 -31.56 -27.66 -11.83
C ASP A 30 -31.28 -29.05 -11.25
N HIS A 31 -30.27 -29.77 -11.73
CA HIS A 31 -29.94 -31.15 -11.33
C HIS A 31 -28.56 -31.24 -10.66
N VAL A 32 -28.39 -30.55 -9.53
CA VAL A 32 -27.17 -30.68 -8.69
C VAL A 32 -27.40 -31.77 -7.63
N PRO A 33 -26.49 -32.76 -7.49
CA PRO A 33 -26.59 -33.78 -6.45
C PRO A 33 -26.67 -33.21 -5.03
N ASP A 34 -27.40 -33.89 -4.14
CA ASP A 34 -27.66 -33.41 -2.77
C ASP A 34 -26.40 -33.05 -1.99
N HIS A 35 -25.32 -33.82 -2.14
CA HIS A 35 -24.04 -33.57 -1.44
C HIS A 35 -23.29 -32.34 -1.94
N LEU A 36 -23.59 -31.87 -3.16
CA LEU A 36 -23.00 -30.67 -3.75
C LEU A 36 -23.94 -29.45 -3.66
N SER A 37 -25.20 -29.65 -3.27
CA SER A 37 -26.21 -28.59 -3.16
C SER A 37 -25.77 -27.40 -2.29
N ALA A 38 -24.97 -27.66 -1.26
CA ALA A 38 -24.42 -26.65 -0.35
C ALA A 38 -23.54 -25.60 -1.06
N TYR A 39 -22.91 -25.96 -2.19
CA TYR A 39 -22.00 -25.08 -2.93
C TYR A 39 -22.71 -24.25 -4.02
N ARG A 40 -23.96 -24.59 -4.35
CA ARG A 40 -24.79 -23.86 -5.32
C ARG A 40 -24.78 -22.33 -5.15
N PRO A 41 -24.97 -21.75 -3.94
CA PRO A 41 -24.96 -20.30 -3.77
C PRO A 41 -23.63 -19.63 -4.16
N MET A 42 -22.49 -20.34 -4.13
CA MET A 42 -21.19 -19.77 -4.54
C MET A 42 -21.14 -19.46 -6.04
N PHE A 43 -21.92 -20.18 -6.84
CA PHE A 43 -21.90 -20.07 -8.30
C PHE A 43 -23.19 -19.47 -8.88
N ALA A 44 -24.18 -19.16 -8.04
CA ALA A 44 -25.53 -18.76 -8.45
C ALA A 44 -25.64 -17.34 -9.02
N TYR A 45 -24.63 -16.47 -8.87
CA TYR A 45 -24.82 -15.02 -9.01
C TYR A 45 -24.00 -14.30 -10.10
N PHE A 46 -23.25 -15.01 -10.95
CA PHE A 46 -22.36 -14.29 -11.87
C PHE A 46 -22.98 -13.91 -13.22
N ASP A 47 -23.93 -14.68 -13.75
CA ASP A 47 -24.45 -14.44 -15.10
C ASP A 47 -25.38 -13.20 -15.15
N GLU A 48 -26.15 -12.92 -14.10
CA GLU A 48 -27.00 -11.73 -13.99
C GLU A 48 -26.18 -10.44 -13.86
N GLU A 49 -25.15 -10.40 -13.00
CA GLU A 49 -24.27 -9.22 -12.89
C GLU A 49 -23.46 -8.96 -14.17
N ILE A 50 -23.03 -10.01 -14.87
CA ILE A 50 -22.32 -9.88 -16.15
C ILE A 50 -23.27 -9.38 -17.25
N ALA A 51 -24.53 -9.83 -17.28
CA ALA A 51 -25.53 -9.34 -18.22
C ALA A 51 -25.87 -7.88 -17.96
N GLU A 52 -26.18 -7.50 -16.71
CA GLU A 52 -26.43 -6.10 -16.34
C GLU A 52 -25.21 -5.19 -16.60
N GLY A 53 -24.00 -5.70 -16.37
CA GLY A 53 -22.76 -4.98 -16.66
C GLY A 53 -22.53 -4.78 -18.16
N LYS A 54 -22.91 -5.75 -19.00
CA LYS A 54 -22.86 -5.63 -20.47
C LYS A 54 -23.89 -4.63 -20.99
N ASP A 55 -25.12 -4.68 -20.49
CA ASP A 55 -26.18 -3.76 -20.91
C ASP A 55 -25.83 -2.31 -20.53
N LYS A 56 -25.33 -2.10 -19.31
CA LYS A 56 -24.82 -0.79 -18.87
C LYS A 56 -23.58 -0.36 -19.64
N ALA A 57 -22.67 -1.27 -19.95
CA ALA A 57 -21.50 -0.95 -20.77
C ALA A 57 -21.92 -0.58 -22.20
N GLU A 58 -22.78 -1.36 -22.86
CA GLU A 58 -23.30 -1.05 -24.21
C GLU A 58 -24.09 0.26 -24.24
N GLU A 59 -24.89 0.54 -23.21
CA GLU A 59 -25.60 1.83 -23.07
C GLU A 59 -24.61 3.00 -22.94
N ILE A 60 -23.61 2.89 -22.08
CA ILE A 60 -22.52 3.86 -21.92
C ILE A 60 -21.72 4.01 -23.23
N TRP A 61 -21.39 2.93 -23.92
CA TRP A 61 -20.68 2.95 -25.21
C TRP A 61 -21.54 3.58 -26.32
N SER A 62 -22.87 3.42 -26.27
CA SER A 62 -23.79 4.04 -27.23
C SER A 62 -23.98 5.54 -26.99
N GLU A 63 -23.96 5.97 -25.74
CA GLU A 63 -24.13 7.37 -25.35
C GLU A 63 -22.82 8.18 -25.55
N ILE A 64 -21.67 7.51 -25.43
CA ILE A 64 -20.34 8.10 -25.73
C ILE A 64 -20.05 8.14 -27.24
N ALA A 65 -20.74 7.36 -28.07
CA ALA A 65 -20.49 7.30 -29.51
C ALA A 65 -21.51 8.11 -30.32
N PRO A 66 -21.33 9.43 -30.56
CA PRO A 66 -22.04 10.10 -31.63
C PRO A 66 -21.48 9.62 -32.97
N GLY A 67 -22.10 8.58 -33.52
CA GLY A 67 -21.93 8.16 -34.91
C GLY A 67 -20.63 7.41 -35.18
N VAL A 68 -20.80 6.18 -35.68
CA VAL A 68 -19.92 5.48 -36.64
C VAL A 68 -18.49 6.03 -36.65
N ILE A 69 -17.56 5.36 -35.94
CA ILE A 69 -16.14 5.51 -36.21
C ILE A 69 -15.92 4.95 -37.61
N GLN A 70 -16.16 5.79 -38.61
CA GLN A 70 -15.53 5.64 -39.90
C GLN A 70 -14.05 5.72 -39.58
N GLU A 71 -13.34 4.61 -39.75
CA GLU A 71 -11.88 4.56 -39.69
C GLU A 71 -11.32 5.48 -40.78
N ARG A 72 -11.37 6.78 -40.53
CA ARG A 72 -10.45 7.71 -41.14
C ARG A 72 -9.14 7.33 -40.53
N HIS A 73 -8.36 6.53 -41.25
CA HIS A 73 -6.92 6.52 -41.13
C HIS A 73 -6.49 7.99 -41.15
N PHE A 74 -6.38 8.58 -39.97
CA PHE A 74 -5.92 9.95 -39.82
C PHE A 74 -4.46 9.87 -40.22
N ARG A 75 -4.16 10.23 -41.47
CA ARG A 75 -2.81 10.48 -41.90
C ARG A 75 -2.33 11.69 -41.10
N LEU A 76 -1.89 11.45 -39.87
CA LEU A 76 -1.24 12.45 -39.05
C LEU A 76 -0.07 12.98 -39.87
N SER A 77 -0.15 14.25 -40.22
CA SER A 77 1.00 14.90 -40.84
C SER A 77 2.18 14.74 -39.89
N ARG A 78 3.40 14.55 -40.44
CA ARG A 78 4.61 14.42 -39.62
C ARG A 78 4.76 15.58 -38.62
N ARG A 79 4.20 16.75 -38.96
CA ARG A 79 4.13 17.93 -38.09
C ARG A 79 3.16 17.74 -36.92
N SER A 80 1.97 17.21 -37.18
CA SER A 80 0.96 16.90 -36.15
C SER A 80 1.48 15.88 -35.13
N VAL A 81 2.22 14.86 -35.58
CA VAL A 81 2.86 13.89 -34.67
C VAL A 81 3.90 14.59 -33.79
N VAL A 82 4.74 15.46 -34.36
CA VAL A 82 5.76 16.21 -33.59
C VAL A 82 5.11 17.12 -32.55
N TYR A 83 4.01 17.80 -32.87
CA TYR A 83 3.31 18.64 -31.89
C TYR A 83 2.73 17.82 -30.74
N ILE A 84 2.10 16.66 -31.03
CA ILE A 84 1.53 15.79 -30.00
C ILE A 84 2.64 15.24 -29.09
N LEU A 85 3.73 14.74 -29.67
CA LEU A 85 4.88 14.25 -28.88
C LEU A 85 5.50 15.36 -28.05
N SER A 86 5.61 16.58 -28.59
CA SER A 86 6.11 17.74 -27.87
C SER A 86 5.20 18.12 -26.70
N THR A 87 3.89 18.09 -26.87
CA THR A 87 2.96 18.41 -25.76
C THR A 87 3.03 17.36 -24.66
N VAL A 88 3.09 16.07 -25.03
CA VAL A 88 3.22 14.99 -24.05
C VAL A 88 4.52 15.11 -23.27
N ALA A 89 5.64 15.35 -23.97
CA ALA A 89 6.94 15.56 -23.32
C ALA A 89 6.92 16.76 -22.36
N ALA A 90 6.33 17.89 -22.77
CA ALA A 90 6.21 19.07 -21.93
C ALA A 90 5.37 18.81 -20.67
N CYS A 91 4.24 18.11 -20.79
CA CYS A 91 3.39 17.74 -19.65
C CYS A 91 4.14 16.83 -18.66
N VAL A 92 4.89 15.83 -19.16
CA VAL A 92 5.68 14.94 -18.31
C VAL A 92 6.75 15.72 -17.55
N LEU A 93 7.49 16.60 -18.22
CA LEU A 93 8.51 17.42 -17.56
C LEU A 93 7.92 18.39 -16.54
N ALA A 94 6.78 19.02 -16.84
CA ALA A 94 6.09 19.88 -15.89
C ALA A 94 5.60 19.09 -14.67
N PHE A 95 5.04 17.90 -14.87
CA PHE A 95 4.60 17.03 -13.79
C PHE A 95 5.77 16.56 -12.92
N LEU A 96 6.88 16.13 -13.53
CA LEU A 96 8.08 15.74 -12.79
C LEU A 96 8.69 16.93 -12.02
N GLY A 97 8.74 18.11 -12.63
CA GLY A 97 9.24 19.32 -11.97
C GLY A 97 8.37 19.76 -10.78
N VAL A 98 7.04 19.75 -10.94
CA VAL A 98 6.10 20.04 -9.85
C VAL A 98 6.16 18.96 -8.77
N SER A 99 6.25 17.69 -9.17
CA SER A 99 6.38 16.57 -8.24
C SER A 99 7.67 16.67 -7.41
N GLN A 100 8.79 17.04 -8.01
CA GLN A 100 10.05 17.27 -7.28
C GLN A 100 9.98 18.48 -6.34
N LEU A 101 9.21 19.51 -6.71
CA LEU A 101 9.00 20.69 -5.87
C LEU A 101 8.09 20.39 -4.66
N LEU A 102 7.02 19.63 -4.86
CA LEU A 102 6.06 19.29 -3.81
C LEU A 102 6.52 18.11 -2.95
N TYR A 103 7.26 17.19 -3.55
CA TYR A 103 7.85 16.03 -2.90
C TYR A 103 9.35 16.03 -3.20
N PRO A 104 10.15 16.83 -2.46
CA PRO A 104 11.58 16.66 -2.50
C PRO A 104 11.86 15.22 -2.08
N VAL A 105 12.16 14.37 -3.07
CA VAL A 105 12.74 13.06 -2.84
C VAL A 105 14.12 13.39 -2.31
N ASP A 106 14.27 13.41 -0.99
CA ASP A 106 15.57 13.49 -0.35
C ASP A 106 16.38 12.30 -0.91
N PRO A 107 17.35 12.50 -1.81
CA PRO A 107 18.17 11.42 -2.32
C PRO A 107 19.20 11.14 -1.23
N CYS A 108 18.73 10.62 -0.09
CA CYS A 108 19.60 10.35 1.02
C CYS A 108 20.23 8.98 0.81
N PHE A 109 21.30 8.95 0.03
CA PHE A 109 22.38 8.02 0.34
C PHE A 109 22.98 8.53 1.64
N CYS A 110 22.59 7.90 2.75
CA CYS A 110 23.08 8.23 4.08
C CYS A 110 24.57 7.82 4.12
N SER A 111 25.46 8.76 3.81
CA SER A 111 26.91 8.59 3.99
C SER A 111 27.32 8.95 5.42
N ASP A 112 28.30 8.23 5.97
CA ASP A 112 28.77 8.30 7.37
C ASP A 112 27.70 8.04 8.44
N ASN A 113 28.01 8.25 9.74
CA ASN A 113 27.13 7.95 10.88
C ASN A 113 25.78 8.69 10.78
N TYR A 114 24.69 7.95 10.59
CA TYR A 114 23.32 8.47 10.48
C TYR A 114 22.36 7.73 11.40
N VAL A 115 21.19 8.33 11.64
CA VAL A 115 20.06 7.71 12.33
C VAL A 115 18.81 7.84 11.46
N VAL A 116 17.97 6.79 11.42
CA VAL A 116 16.70 6.79 10.69
C VAL A 116 15.56 7.03 11.67
N ILE A 117 14.79 8.10 11.45
CA ILE A 117 13.59 8.42 12.25
C ILE A 117 12.43 8.57 11.27
N ASN A 118 11.36 7.79 11.43
CA ASN A 118 10.17 7.79 10.56
C ASN A 118 10.48 7.63 9.06
N GLY A 119 11.44 6.76 8.73
CA GLY A 119 11.85 6.49 7.34
C GLY A 119 12.67 7.60 6.69
N ARG A 120 13.09 8.63 7.43
CA ARG A 120 13.99 9.68 6.96
C ARG A 120 15.34 9.57 7.66
N CYS A 121 16.43 9.74 6.90
CA CYS A 121 17.78 9.78 7.45
C CYS A 121 18.10 11.17 8.02
N TYR A 122 18.70 11.18 9.20
CA TYR A 122 19.18 12.38 9.88
C TYR A 122 20.66 12.22 10.21
N THR A 123 21.44 13.27 9.94
CA THR A 123 22.86 13.39 10.30
C THR A 123 23.12 14.51 11.31
N ASP A 124 22.15 15.40 11.53
CA ASP A 124 22.24 16.49 12.50
C ASP A 124 22.07 15.95 13.93
N ILE A 125 23.13 16.09 14.73
CA ILE A 125 23.19 15.59 16.10
C ILE A 125 22.15 16.22 17.03
N HIS A 126 21.83 17.51 16.87
CA HIS A 126 20.88 18.18 17.76
C HIS A 126 19.44 17.72 17.50
N LYS A 127 19.11 17.50 16.23
CA LYS A 127 17.81 16.95 15.83
C LYS A 127 17.64 15.50 16.26
N VAL A 128 18.70 14.70 16.11
CA VAL A 128 18.70 13.29 16.56
C VAL A 128 18.57 13.23 18.08
N ARG A 129 19.34 14.04 18.82
CA ARG A 129 19.32 14.08 20.29
C ARG A 129 17.95 14.52 20.82
N SER A 130 17.37 15.59 20.29
CA SER A 130 16.03 16.05 20.70
C SER A 130 14.95 15.00 20.43
N SER A 131 14.95 14.40 19.25
CA SER A 131 14.00 13.33 18.91
C SER A 131 14.16 12.09 19.80
N ALA A 132 15.40 11.73 20.16
CA ALA A 132 15.67 10.63 21.07
C ALA A 132 15.17 10.91 22.49
N PHE A 133 15.37 12.13 23.01
CA PHE A 133 14.86 12.52 24.32
C PHE A 133 13.33 12.50 24.38
N GLU A 134 12.66 12.97 23.32
CA GLU A 134 11.21 12.91 23.21
C GLU A 134 10.69 11.47 23.25
N ALA A 135 11.26 10.58 22.43
CA ALA A 135 10.90 9.16 22.41
C ALA A 135 11.15 8.47 23.76
N LEU A 136 12.25 8.81 24.45
CA LEU A 136 12.53 8.29 25.78
C LEU A 136 11.49 8.76 26.80
N HIS A 137 11.06 10.02 26.73
CA HIS A 137 10.03 10.54 27.64
C HIS A 137 8.65 9.93 27.37
N GLU A 138 8.31 9.59 26.13
CA GLU A 138 7.07 8.89 25.80
C GLU A 138 6.99 7.48 26.39
N VAL A 139 8.14 6.79 26.47
CA VAL A 139 8.23 5.40 26.97
C VAL A 139 8.63 5.34 28.44
N ALA A 140 9.11 6.44 29.02
CA ALA A 140 9.51 6.51 30.41
C ALA A 140 8.32 6.23 31.34
N THR A 141 8.40 5.13 32.08
CA THR A 141 7.55 4.91 33.25
C THR A 141 8.08 5.71 34.43
N PRO A 142 7.22 6.26 35.28
CA PRO A 142 7.66 6.99 36.45
C PRO A 142 8.32 6.00 37.44
N ALA A 143 9.40 6.43 38.10
CA ALA A 143 10.29 5.53 38.86
C ALA A 143 9.60 4.85 40.05
N ASP A 144 8.54 5.47 40.57
CA ASP A 144 7.69 4.98 41.64
C ASP A 144 6.78 3.81 41.25
N GLU A 145 6.53 3.60 39.95
CA GLU A 145 5.69 2.49 39.47
C GLU A 145 6.41 1.14 39.53
N TYR A 146 7.75 1.11 39.38
CA TYR A 146 8.54 -0.13 39.36
C TYR A 146 9.40 -0.33 40.62
N PHE A 147 9.80 0.76 41.29
CA PHE A 147 10.56 0.72 42.53
C PHE A 147 9.72 1.31 43.67
N PRO A 148 8.88 0.50 44.35
CA PRO A 148 8.22 0.96 45.55
C PRO A 148 9.27 1.46 46.55
N GLU A 149 8.97 2.59 47.22
CA GLU A 149 9.86 3.31 48.14
C GLU A 149 10.46 2.46 49.28
N GLU A 150 10.04 1.21 49.47
CA GLU A 150 10.32 0.43 50.67
C GLU A 150 11.60 -0.41 50.67
N ASP A 151 12.33 -0.63 49.56
CA ASP A 151 13.49 -1.56 49.60
C ASP A 151 14.71 -1.16 48.72
N SER A 152 15.03 0.13 48.60
CA SER A 152 16.36 0.52 48.07
C SER A 152 17.11 1.41 49.05
N ASP A 153 18.25 0.91 49.53
CA ASP A 153 19.16 1.66 50.39
C ASP A 153 19.45 3.01 49.74
N ALA A 154 19.43 4.10 50.54
CA ALA A 154 19.65 5.46 50.03
C ALA A 154 20.98 5.63 49.26
N ALA A 155 21.91 4.69 49.39
CA ALA A 155 23.14 4.59 48.62
C ALA A 155 22.89 4.21 47.15
N ASP A 156 21.96 3.29 46.87
CA ASP A 156 21.63 2.84 45.51
C ASP A 156 20.93 3.92 44.71
N ARG A 157 20.00 4.67 45.34
CA ARG A 157 19.37 5.84 44.72
C ARG A 157 20.40 6.91 44.34
N ARG A 158 21.35 7.19 45.23
CA ARG A 158 22.46 8.13 44.95
C ARG A 158 23.37 7.65 43.84
N LEU A 159 23.60 6.34 43.73
CA LEU A 159 24.41 5.77 42.66
C LEU A 159 23.72 5.93 41.31
N ILE A 160 22.42 5.62 41.23
CA ILE A 160 21.61 5.77 40.01
C ILE A 160 21.53 7.24 39.58
N ASP A 161 21.25 8.16 40.51
CA ASP A 161 21.20 9.58 40.22
C ASP A 161 22.54 10.12 39.70
N ASN A 162 23.66 9.67 40.26
CA ASN A 162 24.98 10.03 39.77
C ASN A 162 25.22 9.49 38.36
N GLN A 163 24.80 8.26 38.04
CA GLN A 163 24.94 7.71 36.69
C GLN A 163 24.06 8.46 35.67
N LEU A 164 22.82 8.81 36.03
CA LEU A 164 21.93 9.60 35.19
C LEU A 164 22.47 11.01 34.95
N LYS A 165 23.11 11.60 35.96
CA LYS A 165 23.78 12.91 35.83
C LYS A 165 25.01 12.85 34.93
N GLU A 166 25.81 11.78 35.02
CA GLU A 166 26.93 11.55 34.11
C GLU A 166 26.45 11.37 32.66
N LEU A 167 25.39 10.58 32.46
CA LEU A 167 24.77 10.42 31.13
C LEU A 167 24.20 11.75 30.61
N GLY A 168 23.50 12.51 31.44
CA GLY A 168 23.03 13.86 31.10
C GLY A 168 24.17 14.79 30.69
N SER A 169 25.33 14.68 31.35
CA SER A 169 26.52 15.47 31.02
C SER A 169 27.18 15.07 29.68
N ILE A 170 27.09 13.80 29.30
CA ILE A 170 27.55 13.30 27.98
C ILE A 170 26.65 13.83 26.84
N PHE A 171 25.41 14.20 27.17
CA PHE A 171 24.46 14.78 26.21
C PHE A 171 24.34 16.32 26.30
N SER A 172 24.97 16.97 27.27
CA SER A 172 25.14 18.41 27.30
C SER A 172 26.53 18.75 26.77
N ASP A 173 26.62 19.03 25.47
CA ASP A 173 27.84 19.57 24.90
C ASP A 173 27.91 21.07 25.21
N ASP A 174 28.86 21.46 26.05
CA ASP A 174 29.52 22.75 25.90
C ASP A 174 30.35 22.68 24.60
N GLU A 175 29.68 22.85 23.44
CA GLU A 175 30.13 23.47 22.17
C GLU A 175 29.10 23.27 21.03
#